data_AF-A0AAW3BQF7-F1
#
_entry.id   AF-A0AAW3BQF7-F1
#
_cell.length_a   1.000
_cell.length_b   1.000
_cell.length_c   1.000
_cell.angle_alpha   90.00
_cell.angle_beta   90.00
_cell.angle_gamma   90.00
#
_symmetry.space_group_name_H-M   'P 1'
#
loop_
_entity.id
_entity.type
_entity.pdbx_description
1 polymer ?
#
loop_
_entity_poly.entity_id
_entity_poly.type
_entity_poly.pdbx_seq_one_letter_code
_entity_poly.pdbx_strand_id
1 'polypeptide(L)'
;MFSIAAKQVHRQQLLQPRLALPAGRTVSFEEGRRLAMLVHDEENRLQSEVTHLLEVKEASPVVLAESVSKRILLLRQKQNGTANVKAAVAYANRLHRKSAVQPEDAAKMREAASRVLRPSSSLGSTGLKQRRQRTEQTKKQRRSKRGGKRQ
;
A
#
# COMPACT_ATOMS: atom_id res chain seq x y z
N MET A 1 -26.10 -44.81 -12.71
CA MET A 1 -26.42 -43.94 -11.57
C MET A 1 -25.11 -43.43 -10.96
N PHE A 2 -24.81 -42.13 -11.03
CA PHE A 2 -23.64 -41.58 -10.33
C PHE A 2 -23.83 -41.73 -8.81
N SER A 3 -22.91 -42.44 -8.16
CA SER A 3 -22.97 -42.71 -6.72
C SER A 3 -23.03 -41.40 -5.93
N ILE A 4 -23.72 -41.40 -4.79
CA ILE A 4 -23.86 -40.23 -3.92
C ILE A 4 -22.48 -39.66 -3.55
N ALA A 5 -21.47 -40.54 -3.39
CA ALA A 5 -20.08 -40.17 -3.16
C ALA A 5 -19.51 -39.32 -4.31
N ALA A 6 -19.73 -39.69 -5.57
CA ALA A 6 -19.27 -38.90 -6.71
C ALA A 6 -19.90 -37.49 -6.73
N LYS A 7 -21.19 -37.38 -6.38
CA LYS A 7 -21.88 -36.07 -6.29
C LYS A 7 -21.33 -35.22 -5.14
N GLN A 8 -20.97 -35.84 -4.02
CA GLN A 8 -20.39 -35.13 -2.87
C GLN A 8 -18.97 -34.64 -3.17
N VAL A 9 -18.13 -35.48 -3.80
CA VAL A 9 -16.78 -35.10 -4.24
C VAL A 9 -16.85 -33.94 -5.23
N HIS A 10 -17.76 -33.98 -6.20
CA HIS A 10 -17.91 -32.90 -7.17
C HIS A 10 -18.32 -31.57 -6.50
N ARG A 11 -19.24 -31.59 -5.52
CA ARG A 11 -19.59 -30.39 -4.75
C ARG A 11 -18.41 -29.84 -3.96
N GLN A 12 -17.61 -30.71 -3.34
CA GLN A 12 -16.42 -30.29 -2.60
C GLN A 12 -15.37 -29.66 -3.54
N GLN A 13 -15.18 -30.20 -4.74
CA GLN A 13 -14.28 -29.63 -5.75
C GLN A 13 -14.71 -28.25 -6.24
N LEU A 14 -16.01 -27.95 -6.27
CA LEU A 14 -16.52 -26.63 -6.64
C LEU A 14 -16.33 -25.57 -5.55
N LEU A 15 -16.27 -25.99 -4.29
CA LEU A 15 -16.06 -25.11 -3.13
C LEU A 15 -14.58 -24.78 -2.90
N GLN A 16 -13.65 -25.46 -3.58
CA GLN A 16 -12.23 -25.17 -3.46
C GLN A 16 -11.88 -23.81 -4.09
N PRO A 17 -10.92 -23.06 -3.51
CA PRO A 17 -10.46 -21.81 -4.09
C PRO A 17 -9.78 -22.07 -5.44
N ARG A 18 -10.18 -21.30 -6.46
CA ARG A 18 -9.69 -21.41 -7.83
C ARG A 18 -9.04 -20.11 -8.28
N LEU A 19 -8.01 -20.24 -9.13
CA LEU A 19 -7.32 -19.15 -9.79
C LEU A 19 -7.69 -19.15 -11.27
N ALA A 20 -8.05 -17.97 -11.78
CA ALA A 20 -8.23 -17.74 -13.21
C ALA A 20 -6.87 -17.41 -13.83
N LEU A 21 -6.43 -18.22 -14.78
CA LEU A 21 -5.23 -17.98 -15.57
C LEU A 21 -5.54 -17.05 -16.74
N PRO A 22 -4.56 -16.26 -17.23
CA PRO A 22 -4.76 -15.33 -18.35
C PRO A 22 -5.26 -15.99 -19.64
N ALA A 23 -4.99 -17.29 -19.83
CA ALA A 23 -5.47 -18.08 -20.96
C ALA A 23 -6.95 -18.51 -20.85
N GLY A 24 -7.72 -17.94 -19.91
CA GLY A 24 -9.13 -18.26 -19.69
C GLY A 24 -9.40 -19.59 -18.99
N ARG A 25 -8.34 -20.29 -18.54
CA ARG A 25 -8.45 -21.53 -17.75
C ARG A 25 -8.61 -21.22 -16.27
N THR A 26 -9.52 -21.92 -15.59
CA THR A 26 -9.59 -21.92 -14.12
C THR A 26 -8.92 -23.16 -13.57
N VAL A 27 -7.90 -22.98 -12.73
CA VAL A 27 -7.19 -24.07 -12.05
C VAL A 27 -7.43 -23.97 -10.54
N SER A 28 -7.29 -25.08 -9.83
CA SER A 28 -7.30 -25.03 -8.35
C SER A 28 -6.08 -24.29 -7.83
N PHE A 29 -6.17 -23.73 -6.62
CA PHE A 29 -5.05 -23.03 -6.00
C PHE A 29 -3.84 -23.95 -5.76
N GLU A 30 -4.05 -25.24 -5.51
CA GLU A 30 -2.99 -26.23 -5.34
C GLU A 30 -2.28 -26.56 -6.66
N GLU A 31 -3.05 -26.73 -7.75
CA GLU A 31 -2.48 -26.87 -9.10
C GLU A 31 -1.69 -25.63 -9.48
N GLY A 32 -2.20 -24.43 -9.18
CA GLY A 32 -1.48 -23.17 -9.40
C GLY A 32 -0.15 -23.13 -8.66
N ARG A 33 -0.11 -23.56 -7.39
CA ARG A 33 1.13 -23.67 -6.61
C ARG A 33 2.11 -24.68 -7.22
N ARG A 34 1.64 -25.85 -7.65
CA ARG A 34 2.49 -26.87 -8.31
C ARG A 34 3.08 -26.35 -9.62
N LEU A 35 2.28 -25.66 -10.44
CA LEU A 35 2.75 -25.07 -11.69
C LEU A 35 3.80 -23.98 -11.44
N ALA A 36 3.58 -23.12 -10.44
CA ALA A 36 4.55 -22.09 -10.07
C ALA A 36 5.88 -22.69 -9.58
N MET A 37 5.82 -23.78 -8.78
CA MET A 37 7.03 -24.50 -8.34
C MET A 37 7.78 -25.11 -9.53
N LEU A 38 7.07 -25.73 -10.47
CA LEU A 38 7.69 -26.35 -11.65
C LEU A 38 8.38 -25.31 -12.54
N VAL A 39 7.76 -24.15 -12.77
CA VAL A 39 8.40 -23.04 -13.51
C VAL A 39 9.65 -22.55 -12.78
N HIS A 40 9.59 -22.40 -11.46
CA HIS A 40 10.74 -21.95 -10.69
C HIS A 40 11.88 -22.97 -10.69
N ASP A 41 11.57 -24.27 -10.62
CA ASP A 41 12.57 -25.34 -10.72
C ASP A 41 13.21 -25.41 -12.12
N GLU A 42 12.44 -25.17 -13.19
CA GLU A 42 12.97 -25.06 -14.55
C GLU A 42 13.85 -23.82 -14.73
N GLU A 43 13.44 -22.66 -14.19
CA GLU A 43 14.26 -21.44 -14.18
C GLU A 43 15.59 -21.66 -13.44
N ASN A 44 15.55 -22.34 -12.29
CA ASN A 44 16.75 -22.65 -11.52
C ASN A 44 17.67 -23.63 -12.26
N ARG A 45 17.10 -24.63 -12.96
CA ARG A 45 17.88 -25.55 -13.80
C ARG A 45 18.51 -24.83 -15.00
N LEU A 46 17.76 -24.00 -15.71
CA LEU A 46 18.26 -23.22 -16.83
C LEU A 46 19.33 -22.21 -16.38
N GLN A 47 19.16 -21.58 -15.23
CA GLN A 47 20.20 -20.71 -14.66
C GLN A 47 21.47 -21.50 -14.32
N SER A 48 21.33 -22.70 -13.75
CA SER A 48 22.48 -23.56 -13.44
C SER A 48 23.22 -24.03 -14.71
N GLU A 49 22.49 -24.44 -15.75
CA GLU A 49 23.06 -24.85 -17.04
C GLU A 49 23.73 -23.67 -17.77
N VAL A 50 23.11 -22.49 -17.73
CA VAL A 50 23.70 -21.26 -18.28
C VAL A 50 24.97 -20.88 -17.51
N THR A 51 25.00 -21.01 -16.19
CA THR A 51 26.24 -20.77 -15.42
C THR A 51 27.34 -21.79 -15.74
N HIS A 52 27.00 -23.07 -15.93
CA HIS A 52 27.98 -24.11 -16.27
C HIS A 52 28.53 -24.00 -17.69
N LEU A 53 27.74 -23.53 -18.65
CA LEU A 53 28.21 -23.28 -20.02
C LEU A 53 29.03 -21.97 -20.16
N LEU A 54 28.86 -21.03 -19.24
CA LEU A 54 29.61 -19.77 -19.20
C LEU A 54 30.99 -19.90 -18.55
N GLU A 55 31.24 -20.93 -17.73
CA GLU A 55 32.57 -21.16 -17.13
C GLU A 55 33.57 -21.85 -18.08
N VAL A 56 33.09 -22.54 -19.13
CA VAL A 56 33.96 -23.32 -20.05
C VAL A 56 34.35 -22.56 -21.32
N LYS A 57 33.68 -21.44 -21.65
CA LYS A 57 34.03 -20.61 -22.80
C LYS A 57 34.78 -19.38 -22.33
N GLU A 58 36.08 -19.34 -22.62
CA GLU A 58 36.94 -18.18 -22.44
C GLU A 58 36.20 -16.86 -22.68
N ALA A 59 36.22 -15.97 -21.69
CA ALA A 59 35.47 -14.73 -21.70
C ALA A 59 35.86 -13.90 -22.93
N SER A 60 34.96 -13.86 -23.91
CA SER A 60 35.11 -13.03 -25.09
C SER A 60 35.40 -11.56 -24.69
N PRO A 61 36.39 -10.89 -25.30
CA PRO A 61 36.81 -9.54 -24.92
C PRO A 61 35.68 -8.50 -24.95
N VAL A 62 34.60 -8.76 -25.72
CA VAL A 62 33.39 -7.92 -25.76
C VAL A 62 32.62 -7.95 -24.42
N VAL A 63 32.54 -9.11 -23.77
CA VAL A 63 31.85 -9.27 -22.48
C VAL A 63 32.65 -8.61 -21.34
N LEU A 64 33.97 -8.66 -21.43
CA LEU A 64 34.86 -7.93 -20.52
C LEU A 64 34.71 -6.41 -20.69
N ALA A 65 34.59 -5.91 -21.93
CA ALA A 65 34.36 -4.50 -22.19
C ALA A 65 33.02 -4.01 -21.60
N GLU A 66 31.94 -4.80 -21.73
CA GLU A 66 30.64 -4.45 -21.16
C GLU A 66 30.64 -4.43 -19.62
N SER A 67 31.24 -5.45 -18.99
CA SER A 67 31.30 -5.54 -17.53
C SER A 67 32.16 -4.41 -16.93
N VAL A 68 33.30 -4.09 -17.55
CA VAL A 68 34.16 -2.96 -17.15
C VAL A 68 33.44 -1.63 -17.37
N SER A 69 32.73 -1.45 -18.49
CA SER A 69 31.96 -0.23 -18.77
C SER A 69 30.85 0.01 -17.75
N LYS A 70 30.09 -1.03 -17.40
CA LYS A 70 29.07 -0.98 -16.34
C LYS A 70 29.70 -0.59 -15.00
N ARG A 71 30.86 -1.16 -14.66
CA ARG A 71 31.58 -0.86 -13.42
C ARG A 71 32.09 0.58 -13.37
N ILE A 72 32.60 1.13 -14.47
CA ILE A 72 33.04 2.53 -14.58
C ILE A 72 31.86 3.48 -14.40
N LEU A 73 30.72 3.22 -15.05
CA LEU A 73 29.50 4.02 -14.89
C LEU A 73 29.00 4.03 -13.44
N LEU A 74 28.98 2.86 -12.79
CA LEU A 74 28.59 2.76 -11.38
C LEU A 74 29.55 3.50 -10.45
N LEU A 75 30.86 3.44 -10.69
CA LEU A 75 31.85 4.20 -9.92
C LEU A 75 31.67 5.71 -10.09
N ARG A 76 31.42 6.19 -11.31
CA ARG A 76 31.11 7.59 -11.58
C ARG A 76 29.82 8.02 -10.88
N GLN A 77 28.78 7.19 -10.92
CA GLN A 77 27.52 7.46 -10.22
C GLN A 77 27.73 7.52 -8.69
N LYS A 78 28.54 6.61 -8.14
CA LYS A 78 28.89 6.59 -6.71
C LYS A 78 29.65 7.84 -6.29
N GLN A 79 30.63 8.28 -7.08
CA GLN A 79 31.39 9.50 -6.82
C GLN A 79 30.52 10.76 -6.94
N ASN A 80 29.54 10.76 -7.84
CA ASN A 80 28.64 11.88 -8.10
C ASN A 80 27.40 11.91 -7.18
N GLY A 81 27.33 11.08 -6.14
CA GLY A 81 26.17 11.00 -5.24
C GLY A 81 25.78 12.35 -4.63
N THR A 82 26.75 13.12 -4.15
CA THR A 82 26.52 14.45 -3.55
C THR A 82 26.07 15.49 -4.57
N ALA A 83 26.63 15.45 -5.78
CA ALA A 83 26.25 16.34 -6.88
C ALA A 83 24.81 16.05 -7.37
N ASN A 84 24.44 14.77 -7.47
CA ASN A 84 23.10 14.34 -7.85
C ASN A 84 22.06 14.74 -6.80
N VAL A 85 22.37 14.57 -5.51
CA VAL A 85 21.49 15.03 -4.41
C VAL A 85 21.33 16.55 -4.47
N LYS A 86 22.42 17.30 -4.67
CA LYS A 86 22.36 18.77 -4.79
C LYS A 86 21.52 19.21 -5.99
N ALA A 87 21.64 18.54 -7.13
CA ALA A 87 20.84 18.80 -8.32
C ALA A 87 19.34 18.47 -8.10
N ALA A 88 19.04 17.34 -7.47
CA ALA A 88 17.68 16.93 -7.14
C ALA A 88 17.00 17.91 -6.17
N VAL A 89 17.72 18.34 -5.12
CA VAL A 89 17.23 19.35 -4.17
C VAL A 89 17.02 20.70 -4.87
N ALA A 90 17.95 21.13 -5.73
CA ALA A 90 17.80 22.36 -6.50
C ALA A 90 16.57 22.32 -7.43
N TYR A 91 16.33 21.17 -8.06
CA TYR A 91 15.15 20.97 -8.92
C TYR A 91 13.84 20.97 -8.13
N ALA A 92 13.79 20.26 -7.00
CA ALA A 92 12.63 20.28 -6.10
C ALA A 92 12.34 21.71 -5.60
N ASN A 93 13.36 22.44 -5.17
CA ASN A 93 13.23 23.84 -4.76
C ASN A 93 12.73 24.73 -5.91
N ARG A 94 13.18 24.48 -7.15
CA ARG A 94 12.69 25.19 -8.33
C ARG A 94 11.21 24.88 -8.62
N LEU A 95 10.76 23.65 -8.41
CA LEU A 95 9.35 23.26 -8.51
C LEU A 95 8.51 23.89 -7.40
N HIS A 96 8.99 23.90 -6.16
CA HIS A 96 8.30 24.54 -5.05
C HIS A 96 8.18 26.05 -5.22
N ARG A 97 9.16 26.72 -5.85
CA ARG A 97 9.05 28.14 -6.23
C ARG A 97 7.98 28.41 -7.30
N LYS A 98 7.51 27.39 -8.03
CA LYS A 98 6.39 27.49 -8.98
C LYS A 98 5.04 27.11 -8.35
N SER A 99 5.01 26.67 -7.10
CA SER A 99 3.78 26.49 -6.33
C SER A 99 3.14 27.85 -6.11
N ALA A 100 2.06 28.12 -6.83
CA ALA A 100 1.31 29.38 -6.86
C ALA A 100 0.52 29.67 -5.58
N VAL A 101 1.04 29.31 -4.41
CA VAL A 101 0.44 29.69 -3.13
C VAL A 101 1.11 30.97 -2.69
N GLN A 102 0.37 32.08 -2.81
CA GLN A 102 0.84 33.36 -2.30
C GLN A 102 1.17 33.24 -0.81
N PRO A 103 2.21 33.92 -0.31
CA PRO A 103 2.66 33.79 1.07
C PRO A 103 1.53 34.10 2.08
N GLU A 104 0.60 34.97 1.71
CA GLU A 104 -0.59 35.30 2.49
C GLU A 104 -1.56 34.12 2.63
N ASP A 105 -1.76 33.34 1.56
CA ASP A 105 -2.66 32.19 1.57
C ASP A 105 -2.02 31.00 2.28
N ALA A 106 -0.69 30.86 2.20
CA ALA A 106 0.05 29.88 2.98
C ALA A 106 -0.07 30.14 4.50
N ALA A 107 -0.10 31.40 4.92
CA ALA A 107 -0.29 31.79 6.32
C ALA A 107 -1.72 31.46 6.80
N LYS A 108 -2.74 31.81 6.00
CA LYS A 108 -4.15 31.47 6.28
C LYS A 108 -4.39 29.97 6.37
N MET A 109 -3.77 29.19 5.47
CA MET A 109 -3.87 27.73 5.49
C MET A 109 -3.20 27.12 6.73
N ARG A 110 -2.03 27.61 7.14
CA ARG A 110 -1.38 27.17 8.39
C ARG A 110 -2.23 27.49 9.61
N GLU A 111 -2.82 28.68 9.67
CA GLU A 111 -3.70 29.07 10.76
C GLU A 111 -4.95 28.19 10.82
N ALA A 112 -5.61 27.95 9.67
CA ALA A 112 -6.77 27.06 9.58
C ALA A 112 -6.43 25.61 9.98
N ALA A 113 -5.31 25.07 9.49
CA ALA A 113 -4.84 23.74 9.87
C ALA A 113 -4.55 23.65 11.37
N SER A 114 -3.94 24.69 11.96
CA SER A 114 -3.69 24.74 13.41
C SER A 114 -4.97 24.79 14.24
N ARG A 115 -6.05 25.40 13.72
CA ARG A 115 -7.36 25.44 14.39
C ARG A 115 -8.07 24.09 14.33
N VAL A 116 -7.91 23.33 13.25
CA VAL A 116 -8.48 21.99 13.09
C VAL A 116 -7.70 20.94 13.87
N LEU A 117 -6.36 21.05 13.90
CA LEU A 117 -5.48 20.09 14.57
C LEU A 117 -5.30 20.36 16.06
N ARG A 118 -5.70 21.52 16.58
CA ARG A 118 -5.67 21.78 18.03
C ARG A 118 -6.64 20.83 18.73
N PRO A 119 -6.17 19.94 19.62
CA PRO A 119 -7.03 19.10 20.43
C PRO A 119 -7.76 20.01 21.43
N SER A 120 -9.05 20.26 21.17
CA SER A 120 -10.03 20.81 22.11
C SER A 120 -9.56 21.94 23.05
N SER A 121 -9.27 23.14 22.53
CA SER A 121 -9.30 24.33 23.38
C SER A 121 -10.75 24.84 23.51
N SER A 122 -11.40 24.42 24.60
CA SER A 122 -12.49 25.06 25.37
C SER A 122 -13.78 25.59 24.71
N LEU A 123 -13.85 25.89 23.40
CA LEU A 123 -15.04 26.48 22.78
C LEU A 123 -16.13 25.44 22.42
N GLY A 124 -15.72 24.23 22.02
CA GLY A 124 -16.67 23.16 21.69
C GLY A 124 -17.21 22.39 22.91
N SER A 125 -16.47 22.36 24.02
CA SER A 125 -16.85 21.55 25.19
C SER A 125 -17.88 22.24 26.09
N THR A 126 -17.90 23.58 26.13
CA THR A 126 -18.87 24.37 26.90
C THR A 126 -20.27 24.28 26.28
N GLY A 127 -20.38 24.40 24.95
CA GLY A 127 -21.64 24.20 24.22
C GLY A 127 -22.19 22.78 24.38
N LEU A 128 -21.32 21.77 24.34
CA LEU A 128 -21.72 20.37 24.53
C LEU A 128 -22.18 20.09 25.98
N LYS A 129 -21.52 20.70 26.98
CA LYS A 129 -21.93 20.63 28.40
C LYS A 129 -23.27 21.32 28.64
N GLN A 130 -23.49 22.52 28.10
CA GLN A 130 -24.77 23.23 28.21
C GLN A 130 -25.92 22.43 27.56
N ARG A 131 -25.68 21.82 26.40
CA ARG A 131 -26.68 20.98 25.73
C ARG A 131 -27.05 19.76 26.57
N ARG A 132 -26.06 19.08 27.18
CA ARG A 132 -26.31 17.96 28.11
C ARG A 132 -27.11 18.39 29.34
N GLN A 133 -26.79 19.54 29.93
CA GLN A 133 -27.54 20.07 31.09
C GLN A 133 -29.01 20.38 30.76
N ARG A 134 -29.30 20.97 29.58
CA ARG A 134 -30.69 21.22 29.15
C ARG A 134 -31.48 19.92 28.96
N THR A 135 -30.87 18.87 28.40
CA THR A 135 -31.51 17.57 28.23
C THR A 135 -31.76 16.82 29.54
N GLU A 136 -30.89 17.01 30.54
CA GLU A 136 -31.06 16.47 31.89
C GLU A 136 -32.22 17.15 32.63
N GLN A 137 -32.33 18.48 32.54
CA GLN A 137 -33.40 19.25 33.19
C GLN A 137 -34.79 18.92 32.63
N THR A 138 -34.91 18.75 31.31
CA THR A 138 -36.17 18.33 30.66
C THR A 138 -36.57 16.90 31.01
N LYS A 139 -35.61 15.98 31.21
CA LYS A 139 -35.89 14.63 31.72
C LYS A 139 -36.42 14.65 33.15
N LYS A 140 -35.83 15.49 34.03
CA LYS A 140 -36.28 15.61 35.44
C LYS A 140 -37.70 16.18 35.55
N GLN A 141 -38.03 17.22 34.80
CA GLN A 141 -39.39 17.80 34.79
C GLN A 141 -40.46 16.84 34.22
N ARG A 142 -40.13 16.04 33.20
CA ARG A 142 -41.07 15.03 32.68
C ARG A 142 -41.34 13.88 33.67
N ARG A 143 -40.38 13.56 34.55
CA ARG A 143 -40.57 12.55 35.59
C ARG A 143 -41.45 13.04 36.74
N SER A 144 -41.30 14.28 37.20
CA SER A 144 -42.14 14.83 38.28
C SER A 144 -43.60 15.01 37.85
N LYS A 145 -43.86 15.39 36.60
CA LYS A 145 -45.22 15.59 36.08
C LYS A 145 -46.03 14.30 35.90
N ARG A 146 -45.38 13.13 35.88
CA ARG A 146 -46.03 11.81 35.76
C ARG A 146 -46.27 11.11 37.11
N GLY A 147 -45.70 11.62 38.21
CA GLY A 147 -45.86 11.04 39.56
C GLY A 147 -47.07 11.54 40.35
N GLY A 148 -47.79 12.56 39.86
CA GLY A 148 -48.87 13.24 40.59
C GLY A 148 -50.30 12.79 40.28
N LYS A 149 -50.51 11.64 39.63
CA LYS A 149 -51.85 11.06 39.40
C LYS A 149 -51.92 9.64 39.95
N ARG A 150 -51.98 9.54 41.28
CA ARG A 150 -52.55 8.42 42.02
C ARG A 150 -53.16 9.00 43.30
N GLN A 151 -54.39 9.49 43.17
CA GLN A 151 -55.40 9.39 44.23
C GLN A 151 -56.36 8.29 43.80
#